data_AF-Q6LLR4-F1
#
_entry.id   AF-Q6LLR4-F1
#
_cell.length_a   1.000
_cell.length_b   1.000
_cell.length_c   1.000
_cell.angle_alpha   90.00
_cell.angle_beta   90.00
_cell.angle_gamma   90.00
#
_symmetry.space_group_name_H-M   'P 1'
#
loop_
_entity.id
_entity.type
_entity.pdbx_description
1 polymer ?
#
loop_
_entity_poly.entity_id
_entity_poly.type
_entity_poly.pdbx_seq_one_letter_code
_entity_poly.pdbx_strand_id
1 'polypeptide(L)'
;MHIPLFIQIAVSILFFTFTLQATTIYSWVDKNGVVHFTDQPNAAHTKVYELITPPSTPLNPIIDEIEDPEEYAELTLPATPEALPPVTIRFITPSHEQTLRSNAGHIDITASSNREITKDYKVQVVLDGNSHLAPQNSLTFSLFDIDRGSHQLQLQLLKDGKVIALSNSITVYLHRASTTRIRPPAARPKL
;
A
#
# COMPACT_ATOMS: atom_id res chain seq x y z
N MET A 1 -11.25 -53.47 -34.89
CA MET A 1 -10.75 -52.07 -34.89
C MET A 1 -10.39 -51.72 -33.45
N HIS A 2 -9.13 -51.93 -33.04
CA HIS A 2 -8.68 -51.64 -31.67
C HIS A 2 -8.25 -50.18 -31.60
N ILE A 3 -8.99 -49.38 -30.83
CA ILE A 3 -8.64 -47.98 -30.56
C ILE A 3 -7.46 -48.01 -29.57
N PRO A 4 -6.31 -47.38 -29.88
CA PRO A 4 -5.13 -47.47 -29.03
C PRO A 4 -5.36 -46.75 -27.69
N LEU A 5 -5.01 -47.42 -26.58
CA LEU A 5 -5.16 -47.00 -25.18
C LEU A 5 -4.57 -45.61 -24.88
N PHE A 6 -3.60 -45.15 -25.68
CA PHE A 6 -3.02 -43.81 -25.61
C PHE A 6 -4.05 -42.69 -25.87
N ILE A 7 -5.08 -42.96 -26.67
CA ILE A 7 -6.13 -41.97 -26.99
C ILE A 7 -7.05 -41.75 -25.77
N GLN A 8 -7.26 -42.76 -24.92
CA GLN A 8 -8.10 -42.62 -23.72
C GLN A 8 -7.44 -41.80 -22.61
N ILE A 9 -6.11 -41.90 -22.46
CA ILE A 9 -5.37 -41.10 -21.45
C ILE A 9 -5.36 -39.62 -21.87
N ALA A 10 -5.21 -39.34 -23.16
CA ALA A 10 -5.22 -37.98 -23.70
C ALA A 10 -6.59 -37.28 -23.53
N VAL A 11 -7.70 -38.03 -23.68
CA VAL A 11 -9.05 -37.48 -23.51
C VAL A 11 -9.38 -37.24 -22.03
N SER A 12 -8.83 -38.04 -21.10
CA SER A 12 -9.07 -37.87 -19.66
C SER A 12 -8.39 -36.64 -19.04
N ILE A 13 -7.30 -36.13 -19.63
CA ILE A 13 -6.60 -34.93 -19.15
C ILE A 13 -7.32 -33.64 -19.63
N LEU A 14 -8.15 -33.73 -20.67
CA LEU A 14 -8.84 -32.57 -21.24
C LEU A 14 -10.06 -32.10 -20.43
N PHE A 15 -10.52 -32.87 -19.43
CA PHE A 15 -11.73 -32.55 -18.66
C PHE A 15 -11.49 -31.95 -17.26
N PHE A 16 -10.25 -31.69 -16.86
CA PHE A 16 -9.96 -31.06 -15.55
C PHE A 16 -9.74 -29.55 -15.70
N THR A 17 -10.78 -28.83 -16.11
CA THR A 17 -10.77 -27.35 -16.08
C THR A 17 -11.23 -26.87 -14.70
N PHE A 18 -10.31 -26.27 -13.94
CA PHE A 18 -10.58 -25.65 -12.65
C PHE A 18 -11.36 -24.35 -12.86
N THR A 19 -12.62 -24.27 -12.41
CA THR A 19 -13.39 -23.04 -12.46
C THR A 19 -13.00 -22.13 -11.30
N LEU A 20 -12.31 -21.03 -11.59
CA LEU A 20 -12.09 -19.93 -10.64
C LEU A 20 -13.44 -19.24 -10.40
N GLN A 21 -14.02 -19.40 -9.21
CA GLN A 21 -15.17 -18.60 -8.81
C GLN A 21 -14.70 -17.29 -8.20
N ALA A 22 -15.10 -16.17 -8.81
CA ALA A 22 -14.92 -14.84 -8.24
C ALA A 22 -15.99 -14.61 -7.16
N THR A 23 -15.58 -14.49 -5.90
CA THR A 23 -16.50 -14.15 -4.81
C THR A 23 -16.77 -12.65 -4.83
N THR A 24 -18.03 -12.26 -5.00
CA THR A 24 -18.48 -10.87 -4.93
C THR A 24 -18.90 -10.53 -3.51
N ILE A 25 -18.26 -9.53 -2.91
CA ILE A 25 -18.59 -9.02 -1.56
C ILE A 25 -19.43 -7.77 -1.73
N TYR A 26 -20.59 -7.72 -1.07
CA TYR A 26 -21.50 -6.57 -1.11
C TYR A 26 -21.41 -5.79 0.19
N SER A 27 -21.44 -4.45 0.11
CA SER A 27 -21.52 -3.59 1.29
C SER A 27 -22.71 -2.64 1.22
N TRP A 28 -23.29 -2.32 2.38
CA TRP A 28 -24.31 -1.30 2.50
C TRP A 28 -24.08 -0.45 3.75
N VAL A 29 -24.63 0.76 3.73
CA VAL A 29 -24.58 1.70 4.85
C VAL A 29 -25.96 1.76 5.48
N ASP A 30 -26.04 1.51 6.79
CA ASP A 30 -27.31 1.64 7.51
C ASP A 30 -27.65 3.10 7.82
N LYS A 31 -28.87 3.33 8.31
CA LYS A 31 -29.39 4.66 8.71
C LYS A 31 -28.56 5.38 9.80
N ASN A 32 -27.64 4.67 10.44
CA ASN A 32 -26.75 5.22 11.47
C ASN A 32 -25.32 5.45 10.94
N GLY A 33 -25.09 5.24 9.64
CA GLY A 33 -23.78 5.43 8.99
C GLY A 33 -22.80 4.27 9.20
N VAL A 34 -23.26 3.12 9.70
CA VAL A 34 -22.40 1.94 9.90
C VAL A 34 -22.37 1.11 8.62
N VAL A 35 -21.17 0.75 8.17
CA VAL A 35 -20.94 -0.07 6.97
C VAL A 35 -21.01 -1.56 7.35
N HIS A 36 -21.86 -2.31 6.66
CA HIS A 36 -22.01 -3.76 6.81
C HIS A 36 -21.57 -4.46 5.52
N PHE A 37 -21.00 -5.66 5.64
CA PHE A 37 -20.55 -6.50 4.52
C PHE A 37 -21.33 -7.83 4.51
N THR A 38 -21.77 -8.28 3.33
CA THR A 38 -22.50 -9.54 3.14
C THR A 38 -22.03 -10.25 1.87
N ASP A 39 -22.02 -11.58 1.92
CA ASP A 39 -21.77 -12.47 0.79
C ASP A 39 -23.08 -12.95 0.12
N GLN A 40 -24.24 -12.43 0.56
CA GLN A 40 -25.56 -12.77 0.02
C GLN A 40 -26.31 -11.51 -0.46
N PRO A 41 -26.92 -11.52 -1.68
CA PRO A 41 -27.65 -10.38 -2.19
C PRO A 41 -29.01 -10.25 -1.49
N ASN A 42 -29.15 -9.24 -0.63
CA ASN A 42 -30.44 -8.79 -0.13
C ASN A 42 -30.80 -7.43 -0.72
N ALA A 43 -32.01 -7.32 -1.25
CA ALA A 43 -32.46 -6.19 -2.05
C ALA A 43 -32.97 -5.04 -1.17
N ALA A 44 -32.36 -3.86 -1.33
CA ALA A 44 -33.00 -2.58 -1.65
C ALA A 44 -31.93 -1.48 -1.50
N HIS A 45 -31.64 -0.74 -2.58
CA HIS A 45 -30.67 0.37 -2.67
C HIS A 45 -29.20 -0.01 -2.93
N THR A 46 -28.96 -0.70 -4.05
CA THR A 46 -27.63 -0.96 -4.58
C THR A 46 -27.12 0.24 -5.41
N LYS A 47 -26.00 0.85 -5.00
CA LYS A 47 -25.10 1.53 -5.95
C LYS A 47 -24.03 0.51 -6.37
N VAL A 48 -23.96 0.23 -7.66
CA VAL A 48 -23.02 -0.71 -8.27
C VAL A 48 -21.67 -0.02 -8.42
N TYR A 49 -20.62 -0.59 -7.85
CA TYR A 49 -19.24 -0.36 -8.29
C TYR A 49 -18.75 -1.65 -8.94
N GLU A 50 -18.61 -1.62 -10.26
CA GLU A 50 -18.02 -2.70 -11.03
C GLU A 50 -16.50 -2.63 -10.87
N LEU A 51 -15.88 -3.67 -10.30
CA LEU A 51 -14.41 -3.78 -10.29
C LEU A 51 -13.96 -4.12 -11.70
N ILE A 52 -13.58 -3.10 -12.47
CA ILE A 52 -12.92 -3.30 -13.76
C ILE A 52 -11.52 -3.85 -13.48
N THR A 53 -11.30 -5.09 -13.91
CA THR A 53 -10.00 -5.77 -13.90
C THR A 53 -9.05 -5.04 -14.86
N PRO A 54 -7.76 -4.82 -14.54
CA PRO A 54 -6.88 -4.07 -15.43
C PRO A 54 -6.45 -4.92 -16.64
N PRO A 55 -6.67 -4.49 -17.90
CA PRO A 55 -5.95 -5.07 -19.02
C PRO A 55 -4.60 -4.37 -19.21
N SER A 56 -3.59 -5.17 -19.57
CA SER A 56 -2.23 -4.76 -19.91
C SER A 56 -2.14 -4.08 -21.28
N THR A 57 -1.15 -3.16 -21.41
CA THR A 57 -0.52 -2.56 -22.61
C THR A 57 -1.30 -1.56 -23.48
N PRO A 58 -0.62 -0.66 -24.23
CA PRO A 58 0.50 0.24 -23.89
C PRO A 58 0.10 1.73 -24.04
N LEU A 59 0.87 2.62 -23.41
CA LEU A 59 0.62 4.07 -23.37
C LEU A 59 0.93 4.74 -24.72
N ASN A 60 -0.06 5.38 -25.35
CA ASN A 60 0.13 6.47 -26.29
C ASN A 60 -0.40 7.76 -25.66
N PRO A 61 0.35 8.88 -25.66
CA PRO A 61 -0.09 10.11 -25.03
C PRO A 61 -0.98 10.89 -26.00
N ILE A 62 -2.15 11.30 -25.54
CA ILE A 62 -2.87 12.43 -26.13
C ILE A 62 -2.81 13.53 -25.08
N ILE A 63 -2.00 14.53 -25.39
CA ILE A 63 -2.04 15.84 -24.76
C ILE A 63 -3.23 16.56 -25.37
N ASP A 64 -4.18 16.99 -24.54
CA ASP A 64 -5.04 18.12 -24.83
C ASP A 64 -5.04 19.04 -23.60
N GLU A 65 -4.28 20.13 -23.75
CA GLU A 65 -4.51 21.47 -23.17
C GLU A 65 -5.87 21.93 -23.73
N ILE A 66 -6.84 22.59 -23.08
CA ILE A 66 -6.97 23.73 -22.15
C ILE A 66 -8.47 23.62 -21.69
N GLU A 67 -8.97 24.08 -20.55
CA GLU A 67 -9.39 25.47 -20.25
C GLU A 67 -10.36 25.37 -19.05
N ASP A 68 -10.30 26.34 -18.15
CA ASP A 68 -11.22 26.50 -17.00
C ASP A 68 -12.66 26.80 -17.49
N PRO A 69 -13.69 26.26 -16.83
CA PRO A 69 -14.83 27.14 -16.51
C PRO A 69 -15.49 26.91 -15.13
N GLU A 70 -15.54 28.01 -14.39
CA GLU A 70 -16.68 28.61 -13.68
C GLU A 70 -17.58 27.75 -12.76
N GLU A 71 -17.56 28.15 -11.48
CA GLU A 71 -18.71 28.51 -10.65
C GLU A 71 -20.05 27.79 -10.91
N TYR A 72 -20.36 26.82 -10.04
CA TYR A 72 -21.75 26.45 -9.73
C TYR A 72 -21.97 26.43 -8.21
N ALA A 73 -22.58 27.52 -7.76
CA ALA A 73 -23.63 27.61 -6.74
C ALA A 73 -23.43 26.89 -5.40
N GLU A 74 -23.06 27.73 -4.43
CA GLU A 74 -23.35 27.62 -3.00
C GLU A 74 -24.78 27.11 -2.72
N LEU A 75 -24.90 25.86 -2.27
CA LEU A 75 -26.04 25.40 -1.48
C LEU A 75 -25.65 25.52 -0.01
N THR A 76 -26.11 26.61 0.61
CA THR A 76 -26.02 26.86 2.05
C THR A 76 -26.79 25.77 2.81
N LEU A 77 -26.06 24.73 3.22
CA LEU A 77 -26.52 23.79 4.24
C LEU A 77 -26.38 24.47 5.61
N PRO A 78 -27.37 24.33 6.51
CA PRO A 78 -27.34 24.97 7.82
C PRO A 78 -26.08 24.58 8.60
N ALA A 79 -25.41 25.58 9.17
CA ALA A 79 -24.17 25.45 9.92
C ALA A 79 -24.29 24.35 10.98
N THR A 80 -23.78 23.18 10.62
CA THR A 80 -23.47 22.10 11.55
C THR A 80 -22.31 22.61 12.40
N PRO A 81 -22.30 22.43 13.74
CA PRO A 81 -21.19 22.87 14.58
C PRO A 81 -19.90 22.36 13.96
N GLU A 82 -18.99 23.30 13.67
CA GLU A 82 -17.78 23.12 12.89
C GLU A 82 -16.95 21.96 13.48
N ALA A 83 -17.16 20.77 12.93
CA ALA A 83 -16.45 19.58 13.36
C ALA A 83 -14.99 19.77 12.97
N LEU A 84 -14.08 19.60 13.94
CA LEU A 84 -12.65 19.70 13.68
C LEU A 84 -12.27 18.80 12.49
N PRO A 85 -11.33 19.24 11.64
CA PRO A 85 -10.92 18.45 10.48
C PRO A 85 -10.40 17.08 10.91
N PRO A 86 -10.58 16.03 10.08
CA PRO A 86 -10.10 14.70 10.39
C PRO A 86 -8.59 14.71 10.63
N VAL A 87 -8.12 13.86 11.54
CA VAL A 87 -6.70 13.76 11.85
C VAL A 87 -5.97 13.03 10.72
N THR A 88 -4.87 13.59 10.24
CA THR A 88 -4.12 13.06 9.09
C THR A 88 -2.63 13.06 9.39
N ILE A 89 -1.93 12.02 8.91
CA ILE A 89 -0.47 11.91 8.92
C ILE A 89 0.01 11.42 7.55
N ARG A 90 1.11 11.97 7.04
CA ARG A 90 1.67 11.60 5.73
C ARG A 90 3.19 11.63 5.74
N PHE A 91 3.79 10.86 4.84
CA PHE A 91 5.23 10.93 4.56
C PHE A 91 5.55 12.24 3.81
N ILE A 92 6.66 12.86 4.20
CA ILE A 92 7.39 13.86 3.40
C ILE A 92 8.54 13.15 2.68
N THR A 93 9.31 12.36 3.43
CA THR A 93 10.41 11.54 2.93
C THR A 93 10.38 10.21 3.69
N PRO A 94 10.69 9.07 3.06
CA PRO A 94 10.89 8.89 1.62
C PRO A 94 9.58 9.04 0.83
N SER A 95 9.69 9.24 -0.49
CA SER A 95 8.53 9.17 -1.40
C SER A 95 8.18 7.72 -1.73
N HIS A 96 6.98 7.50 -2.25
CA HIS A 96 6.60 6.19 -2.78
C HIS A 96 7.58 5.77 -3.89
N GLU A 97 7.96 4.49 -3.87
CA GLU A 97 8.92 3.83 -4.77
C GLU A 97 10.33 4.44 -4.77
N GLN A 98 10.68 5.24 -3.76
CA GLN A 98 12.00 5.82 -3.68
C GLN A 98 13.07 4.75 -3.51
N THR A 99 14.11 4.83 -4.34
CA THR A 99 15.32 4.01 -4.18
C THR A 99 16.27 4.67 -3.20
N LEU A 100 16.57 3.98 -2.11
CA LEU A 100 17.47 4.40 -1.05
C LEU A 100 18.76 3.61 -1.12
N ARG A 101 19.91 4.27 -0.98
CA ARG A 101 21.22 3.61 -0.98
C ARG A 101 21.91 3.81 0.36
N SER A 102 22.00 2.76 1.15
CA SER A 102 22.68 2.80 2.44
C SER A 102 23.27 1.44 2.78
N ASN A 103 24.59 1.35 2.92
CA ASN A 103 25.25 0.10 3.29
C ASN A 103 24.91 -0.33 4.73
N ALA A 104 24.62 0.64 5.60
CA ALA A 104 24.23 0.42 7.00
C ALA A 104 22.74 0.06 7.16
N GLY A 105 21.97 -0.04 6.06
CA GLY A 105 20.54 -0.29 6.12
C GLY A 105 19.75 0.87 6.73
N HIS A 106 20.18 2.10 6.45
CA HIS A 106 19.60 3.32 7.00
C HIS A 106 18.47 3.84 6.12
N ILE A 107 17.31 4.11 6.73
CA ILE A 107 16.17 4.79 6.11
C ILE A 107 15.80 5.99 6.98
N ASP A 108 15.93 7.20 6.44
CA ASP A 108 15.47 8.44 7.07
C ASP A 108 14.03 8.74 6.65
N ILE A 109 13.20 8.97 7.67
CA ILE A 109 11.77 9.22 7.52
C ILE A 109 11.46 10.58 8.11
N THR A 110 10.80 11.41 7.32
CA THR A 110 10.22 12.68 7.76
C THR A 110 8.73 12.66 7.45
N ALA A 111 7.91 13.05 8.40
CA ALA A 111 6.47 13.04 8.30
C ALA A 111 5.87 14.44 8.50
N SER A 112 4.62 14.62 8.08
CA SER A 112 3.80 15.75 8.49
C SER A 112 2.45 15.28 9.00
N SER A 113 1.92 16.04 9.95
CA SER A 113 0.64 15.82 10.60
C SER A 113 -0.12 17.14 10.62
N ASN A 114 -1.45 17.09 10.54
CA ASN A 114 -2.29 18.28 10.77
C ASN A 114 -2.53 18.57 12.25
N ARG A 115 -2.02 17.70 13.14
CA ARG A 115 -1.97 17.90 14.58
C ARG A 115 -0.53 18.08 15.02
N GLU A 116 -0.34 18.99 15.97
CA GLU A 116 0.94 19.15 16.66
C GLU A 116 1.26 17.90 17.48
N ILE A 117 2.50 17.42 17.36
CA ILE A 117 2.97 16.26 18.09
C ILE A 117 3.38 16.71 19.49
N THR A 118 2.40 16.78 20.39
CA THR A 118 2.60 17.06 21.82
C THR A 118 2.81 15.77 22.62
N LYS A 119 2.90 15.85 23.95
CA LYS A 119 3.13 14.68 24.83
C LYS A 119 2.08 13.56 24.66
N ASP A 120 0.85 13.93 24.35
CA ASP A 120 -0.29 13.01 24.24
C ASP A 120 -0.37 12.33 22.85
N TYR A 121 0.27 12.93 21.85
CA TYR A 121 0.34 12.40 20.49
C TYR A 121 1.68 11.74 20.23
N LYS A 122 1.65 10.47 19.85
CA LYS A 122 2.85 9.71 19.48
C LYS A 122 2.73 9.20 18.07
N VAL A 123 3.84 9.09 17.39
CA VAL A 123 3.93 8.52 16.05
C VAL A 123 4.78 7.28 16.10
N GLN A 124 4.35 6.24 15.40
CA GLN A 124 5.07 4.98 15.27
C GLN A 124 5.21 4.63 13.79
N VAL A 125 6.39 4.15 13.43
CA VAL A 125 6.66 3.63 12.08
C VAL A 125 6.32 2.15 12.06
N VAL A 126 5.67 1.70 10.99
CA VAL A 126 5.44 0.29 10.70
C VAL A 126 6.27 -0.06 9.49
N LEU A 127 7.08 -1.11 9.62
CA LEU A 127 7.94 -1.66 8.58
C LEU A 127 7.48 -3.09 8.27
N ASP A 128 7.09 -3.33 7.02
CA ASP A 128 6.66 -4.65 6.53
C ASP A 128 5.55 -5.28 7.39
N GLY A 129 4.59 -4.44 7.81
CA GLY A 129 3.46 -4.84 8.67
C GLY A 129 3.79 -4.93 10.17
N ASN A 130 5.05 -4.78 10.57
CA ASN A 130 5.48 -4.84 11.96
C ASN A 130 5.78 -3.44 12.50
N SER A 131 5.27 -3.13 13.70
CA SER A 131 5.63 -1.91 14.42
C SER A 131 7.14 -1.86 14.66
N HIS A 132 7.78 -0.84 14.11
CA HIS A 132 9.22 -0.63 14.19
C HIS A 132 9.50 0.57 15.09
N LEU A 133 10.40 0.39 16.07
CA LEU A 133 10.65 1.31 17.18
C LEU A 133 9.43 1.51 18.11
N ALA A 134 9.68 2.02 19.31
CA ALA A 134 8.63 2.46 20.21
C ALA A 134 7.95 3.74 19.67
N PRO A 135 6.67 4.03 19.99
CA PRO A 135 6.02 5.27 19.62
C PRO A 135 6.71 6.50 20.23
N GLN A 136 6.96 7.53 19.42
CA GLN A 136 7.73 8.73 19.80
C GLN A 136 6.95 10.01 19.55
N ASN A 137 7.25 11.07 20.29
CA ASN A 137 6.69 12.41 20.08
C ASN A 137 7.53 13.19 19.04
N SER A 138 7.81 12.57 17.89
CA SER A 138 8.63 13.13 16.80
C SER A 138 7.95 12.87 15.45
N LEU A 139 8.25 13.70 14.45
CA LEU A 139 7.90 13.46 13.05
C LEU A 139 9.08 13.01 12.19
N THR A 140 10.27 12.92 12.81
CA THR A 140 11.50 12.47 12.14
C THR A 140 11.98 11.19 12.81
N PHE A 141 12.33 10.20 11.98
CA PHE A 141 12.79 8.88 12.40
C PHE A 141 13.95 8.43 11.54
N SER A 142 14.83 7.63 12.13
CA SER A 142 15.90 6.94 11.40
C SER A 142 15.82 5.46 11.74
N LEU A 143 15.58 4.64 10.73
CA LEU A 143 15.62 3.19 10.85
C LEU A 143 17.02 2.70 10.53
N PHE A 144 17.50 1.68 11.25
CA PHE A 144 18.84 1.13 11.09
C PHE A 144 18.78 -0.38 10.90
N ASP A 145 19.82 -0.93 10.26
CA ASP A 145 19.96 -2.35 10.00
C ASP A 145 18.79 -2.97 9.24
N ILE A 146 18.16 -2.18 8.37
CA ILE A 146 17.16 -2.70 7.45
C ILE A 146 17.87 -3.51 6.35
N ASP A 147 17.31 -4.67 6.02
CA ASP A 147 17.84 -5.52 4.97
C ASP A 147 17.77 -4.85 3.59
N ARG A 148 18.48 -5.40 2.62
CA ARG A 148 18.37 -4.91 1.23
C ARG A 148 17.05 -5.43 0.63
N GLY A 149 16.44 -4.65 -0.24
CA GLY A 149 15.27 -5.09 -1.00
C GLY A 149 14.12 -4.09 -0.95
N SER A 150 12.91 -4.60 -1.18
CA SER A 150 11.68 -3.82 -1.12
C SER A 150 11.13 -3.85 0.29
N HIS A 151 10.80 -2.68 0.83
CA HIS A 151 10.21 -2.53 2.15
C HIS A 151 8.96 -1.66 2.09
N GLN A 152 7.93 -2.07 2.81
CA GLN A 152 6.70 -1.31 2.95
C GLN A 152 6.73 -0.52 4.25
N LEU A 153 6.47 0.79 4.15
CA LEU A 153 6.43 1.72 5.28
C LEU A 153 5.02 2.27 5.47
N GLN A 154 4.61 2.41 6.73
CA GLN A 154 3.40 3.14 7.12
C GLN A 154 3.64 3.90 8.42
N LEU A 155 2.95 5.02 8.61
CA LEU A 155 2.94 5.77 9.86
C LEU A 155 1.63 5.56 10.58
N GLN A 156 1.72 5.38 11.89
CA GLN A 156 0.59 5.37 12.80
C GLN A 156 0.70 6.59 13.70
N LEU A 157 -0.37 7.38 13.81
CA LEU A 157 -0.50 8.41 14.82
C LEU A 157 -1.38 7.87 15.94
N LEU A 158 -0.85 7.91 17.15
CA LEU A 158 -1.45 7.41 18.37
C LEU A 158 -1.79 8.57 19.30
N LYS A 159 -2.89 8.42 20.01
CA LYS A 159 -3.25 9.25 21.17
C LYS A 159 -3.56 8.32 22.33
N ASP A 160 -2.87 8.52 23.46
CA ASP A 160 -3.04 7.69 24.66
C ASP A 160 -2.88 6.17 24.38
N GLY A 161 -2.01 5.82 23.42
CA GLY A 161 -1.75 4.44 23.01
C GLY A 161 -2.76 3.86 21.99
N LYS A 162 -3.80 4.60 21.62
CA LYS A 162 -4.76 4.19 20.58
C LYS A 162 -4.40 4.83 19.24
N VAL A 163 -4.39 4.04 18.17
CA VAL A 163 -4.22 4.57 16.80
C VAL A 163 -5.44 5.41 16.42
N ILE A 164 -5.19 6.66 16.04
CA ILE A 164 -6.21 7.65 15.65
C ILE A 164 -6.10 8.07 14.18
N ALA A 165 -4.97 7.83 13.53
CA ALA A 165 -4.80 8.03 12.10
C ALA A 165 -3.69 7.11 11.55
N LEU A 166 -3.83 6.75 10.27
CA LEU A 166 -2.86 5.99 9.50
C LEU A 166 -2.46 6.81 8.27
N SER A 167 -1.20 6.72 7.87
CA SER A 167 -0.79 7.22 6.57
C SER A 167 -1.13 6.23 5.46
N ASN A 168 -1.05 6.69 4.22
CA ASN A 168 -0.88 5.81 3.08
C ASN A 168 0.37 4.93 3.27
N SER A 169 0.28 3.69 2.80
CA SER A 169 1.43 2.80 2.77
C SER A 169 2.30 3.13 1.56
N ILE A 170 3.61 3.21 1.76
CA ILE A 170 4.58 3.45 0.69
C ILE A 170 5.58 2.30 0.59
N THR A 171 6.03 2.00 -0.62
CA THR A 171 7.09 1.03 -0.86
C THR A 171 8.39 1.78 -1.11
N VAL A 172 9.50 1.32 -0.54
CA VAL A 172 10.85 1.84 -0.81
C VAL A 172 11.80 0.71 -1.18
N TYR A 173 12.81 1.02 -1.97
CA TYR A 173 13.80 0.05 -2.43
C TYR A 173 15.17 0.36 -1.81
N LEU A 174 15.61 -0.45 -0.86
CA LEU A 174 16.89 -0.27 -0.18
C LEU A 174 18.00 -1.08 -0.84
N HIS A 175 19.00 -0.37 -1.36
CA HIS A 175 20.22 -0.95 -1.93
C HIS A 175 21.37 -0.89 -0.93
N ARG A 176 21.90 -2.07 -0.60
CA ARG A 176 23.13 -2.26 0.20
C ARG A 176 24.22 -2.86 -0.69
N ALA A 177 25.44 -2.33 -0.66
CA ALA A 177 26.57 -2.96 -1.32
C ALA A 177 27.06 -4.15 -0.48
N SER A 178 27.30 -5.29 -1.13
CA SER A 178 27.96 -6.43 -0.49
C SER A 178 29.47 -6.20 -0.48
N THR A 179 30.08 -6.19 0.70
CA THR A 179 31.56 -6.11 0.85
C THR A 179 32.20 -7.50 0.78
N THR A 180 31.67 -8.43 -0.02
CA THR A 180 32.34 -9.72 -0.24
C THR A 180 33.58 -9.48 -1.10
N ARG A 181 34.72 -9.23 -0.45
CA ARG A 181 36.02 -9.20 -1.13
C ARG A 181 36.46 -10.64 -1.40
N ILE A 182 36.32 -11.09 -2.65
CA ILE A 182 37.00 -12.30 -3.10
C ILE A 182 38.50 -11.96 -3.10
N ARG A 183 39.27 -12.54 -2.19
CA ARG A 183 40.72 -12.39 -2.18
C ARG A 183 41.27 -13.09 -3.44
N PRO A 184 42.05 -12.41 -4.31
CA PRO A 184 42.66 -13.07 -5.45
C PRO A 184 43.55 -14.22 -4.97
N PRO A 185 43.58 -15.37 -5.68
CA PRO A 185 44.51 -16.44 -5.35
C PRO A 185 45.94 -15.90 -5.39
N ALA A 186 46.75 -16.23 -4.38
CA ALA A 186 48.14 -15.80 -4.30
C ALA A 186 48.89 -16.23 -5.57
N ALA A 187 49.60 -15.29 -6.21
CA ALA A 187 50.45 -15.61 -7.36
C ALA A 187 51.51 -16.62 -6.94
N ARG A 188 51.56 -17.77 -7.62
CA ARG A 188 52.63 -18.75 -7.41
C ARG A 188 53.93 -18.18 -8.00
N PRO A 189 55.06 -18.17 -7.26
CA PRO A 189 56.34 -17.79 -7.83
C PRO A 189 56.74 -18.80 -8.91
N LYS A 190 57.28 -18.30 -10.04
CA LYS A 190 57.91 -19.16 -11.06
C LYS A 190 59.27 -19.62 -10.51
N LEU A 191 59.48 -20.93 -10.48
CA LEU A 191 60.78 -21.57 -10.24
C LEU A 191 61.61 -21.54 -11.52
#